data_AF-A0A849YV09-F1
#
_entry.id   AF-A0A849YV09-F1
#
_cell.length_a   1.000
_cell.length_b   1.000
_cell.length_c   1.000
_cell.angle_alpha   90.00
_cell.angle_beta   90.00
_cell.angle_gamma   90.00
#
_symmetry.space_group_name_H-M   'P 1'
#
loop_
_entity.id
_entity.type
_entity.pdbx_description
1 polymer ?
#
loop_
_entity_poly.entity_id
_entity_poly.type
_entity_poly.pdbx_seq_one_letter_code
_entity_poly.pdbx_strand_id
1 'polypeptide(L)'
;MSRPTAHVIAGGTIAHVRPHLALCAPAYGGTGKRLMRALEARGIEAKLHKTKMAGGPADLETNEDVARLVAGIVADPAARMLFMPVALCDFTGSMLEEGEPTMSGLDAPRLESRTGPRTMLLTPADKVIAAVRRTRKDLFLVAFKATAGAAPTKQLSAGLRLLKSASANLVFANDVRTGAHQIITPEEASYHAEESRDEALAALVEMAALRSSLRFTRSTIVPGEPVPWSSSLIPETLRRVVDHAVARGAYKPFLGTTVGHFAVSLGNGQFLTSRRKTDFNRLRETGLVLVEARGQDEVIAHGFRPSVGGQSQRIVFSEHPELDCIVHFHCPKRPASLVPVRSQRPYECGSHECGANTSRGLARFDDHLYAVMLDRHGPNIVFSRDCDPAKIITFIEQNFDLEGTTRALPLPVEVTP
;
A
#
# COMPACT_ATOMS: atom_id res chain seq x y z
N MET A 1 -0.95 -29.51 2.52
CA MET A 1 -1.02 -28.25 1.75
C MET A 1 0.38 -27.95 1.25
N SER A 2 0.57 -27.62 -0.03
CA SER A 2 1.89 -27.22 -0.54
C SER A 2 2.40 -26.01 0.25
N ARG A 3 3.68 -25.99 0.60
CA ARG A 3 4.28 -24.88 1.33
C ARG A 3 4.14 -23.59 0.50
N PRO A 4 3.80 -22.44 1.10
CA PRO A 4 3.81 -21.15 0.41
C PRO A 4 5.17 -20.89 -0.24
N THR A 5 5.20 -20.71 -1.56
CA THR A 5 6.46 -20.40 -2.25
C THR A 5 6.66 -18.90 -2.33
N ALA A 6 7.77 -18.41 -1.78
CA ALA A 6 8.25 -17.05 -1.97
C ALA A 6 9.18 -16.96 -3.19
N HIS A 7 9.06 -15.88 -3.97
CA HIS A 7 9.95 -15.61 -5.08
C HIS A 7 10.74 -14.33 -4.81
N VAL A 8 12.04 -14.35 -5.05
CA VAL A 8 12.92 -13.19 -4.94
C VAL A 8 13.57 -12.94 -6.29
N ILE A 9 13.34 -11.78 -6.91
CA ILE A 9 14.01 -11.39 -8.16
C ILE A 9 15.08 -10.36 -7.83
N ALA A 10 16.34 -10.64 -8.14
CA ALA A 10 17.48 -9.80 -7.74
C ALA A 10 18.52 -9.65 -8.85
N GLY A 11 19.29 -8.55 -8.77
CA GLY A 11 20.28 -8.20 -9.78
C GLY A 11 19.86 -6.94 -10.54
N GLY A 12 20.62 -6.60 -11.57
CA GLY A 12 20.39 -5.45 -12.43
C GLY A 12 20.03 -5.88 -13.84
N THR A 13 19.25 -5.06 -14.54
CA THR A 13 18.94 -5.26 -15.95
C THR A 13 19.76 -4.36 -16.86
N ILE A 14 19.73 -4.70 -18.15
CA ILE A 14 20.35 -3.95 -19.24
C ILE A 14 19.26 -3.55 -20.25
N ALA A 15 19.39 -2.36 -20.84
CA ALA A 15 18.64 -1.95 -22.01
C ALA A 15 19.61 -1.73 -23.17
N HIS A 16 19.65 -2.68 -24.11
CA HIS A 16 20.56 -2.65 -25.25
C HIS A 16 20.23 -1.50 -26.19
N VAL A 17 21.23 -0.67 -26.48
CA VAL A 17 21.11 0.41 -27.48
C VAL A 17 21.75 -0.02 -28.79
N ARG A 18 22.92 -0.66 -28.70
CA ARG A 18 23.73 -1.24 -29.78
C ARG A 18 24.43 -2.51 -29.29
N PRO A 19 25.03 -3.33 -30.19
CA PRO A 19 25.76 -4.54 -29.79
C PRO A 19 26.72 -4.35 -28.59
N HIS A 20 27.47 -3.24 -28.56
CA HIS A 20 28.47 -2.94 -27.52
C HIS A 20 28.14 -1.68 -26.69
N LEU A 21 26.90 -1.20 -26.73
CA LEU A 21 26.46 -0.05 -25.93
C LEU A 21 25.08 -0.33 -25.34
N ALA A 22 24.96 -0.18 -24.03
CA ALA A 22 23.70 -0.37 -23.34
C ALA A 22 23.58 0.56 -22.12
N LEU A 23 22.35 0.88 -21.75
CA LEU A 23 22.05 1.45 -20.45
C LEU A 23 21.97 0.32 -19.43
N CYS A 24 22.42 0.56 -18.20
CA CYS A 24 22.36 -0.45 -17.15
C CYS A 24 21.83 0.12 -15.84
N ALA A 25 21.10 -0.73 -15.11
CA ALA A 25 20.72 -0.49 -13.73
C ALA A 25 21.59 -1.38 -12.84
N PRO A 26 22.77 -0.91 -12.37
CA PRO A 26 23.78 -1.77 -11.76
C PRO A 26 23.31 -2.36 -10.42
N ALA A 27 23.23 -3.69 -10.35
CA ALA A 27 22.98 -4.42 -9.11
C ALA A 27 23.45 -5.89 -9.22
N TYR A 28 24.18 -6.36 -8.21
CA TYR A 28 24.84 -7.69 -8.24
C TYR A 28 24.18 -8.73 -7.30
N GLY A 29 22.92 -8.50 -6.92
CA GLY A 29 22.08 -9.50 -6.24
C GLY A 29 22.34 -9.69 -4.74
N GLY A 30 23.16 -8.86 -4.09
CA GLY A 30 23.45 -8.97 -2.65
C GLY A 30 22.21 -8.94 -1.75
N THR A 31 21.24 -8.05 -2.02
CA THR A 31 19.96 -7.99 -1.30
C THR A 31 19.18 -9.30 -1.41
N GLY A 32 19.15 -9.89 -2.62
CA GLY A 32 18.44 -11.15 -2.85
C GLY A 32 18.97 -12.28 -1.98
N LYS A 33 20.29 -12.40 -1.83
CA LYS A 33 20.92 -13.40 -0.95
C LYS A 33 20.55 -13.20 0.53
N ARG A 34 20.49 -11.94 1.00
CA ARG A 34 20.10 -11.61 2.38
C ARG A 34 18.63 -11.96 2.66
N LEU A 35 17.73 -11.65 1.72
CA LEU A 35 16.32 -12.05 1.80
C LEU A 35 16.16 -13.57 1.86
N MET A 36 16.91 -14.32 1.05
CA MET A 36 16.87 -15.79 1.09
C MET A 36 17.24 -16.34 2.48
N ARG A 37 18.31 -15.83 3.11
CA ARG A 37 18.69 -16.22 4.47
C ARG A 37 17.59 -15.89 5.48
N ALA A 38 16.96 -14.71 5.37
CA ALA A 38 15.88 -14.31 6.27
C ALA A 38 14.60 -15.15 6.08
N LEU A 39 14.30 -15.58 4.85
CA LEU A 39 13.19 -16.49 4.53
C LEU A 39 13.48 -17.90 5.07
N GLU A 40 14.69 -18.41 4.84
CA GLU A 40 15.15 -19.72 5.33
C GLU A 40 15.13 -19.81 6.86
N ALA A 41 15.60 -18.77 7.55
CA ALA A 41 15.55 -18.69 9.01
C ALA A 41 14.12 -18.76 9.59
N ARG A 42 13.09 -18.52 8.75
CA ARG A 42 11.67 -18.64 9.11
C ARG A 42 11.02 -19.92 8.57
N GLY A 43 11.80 -20.82 7.97
CA GLY A 43 11.28 -22.05 7.37
C GLY A 43 10.39 -21.82 6.14
N ILE A 44 10.53 -20.67 5.47
CA ILE A 44 9.75 -20.33 4.29
C ILE A 44 10.49 -20.82 3.04
N GLU A 45 9.84 -21.65 2.25
CA GLU A 45 10.37 -22.11 0.97
C GLU A 45 10.43 -20.96 -0.02
N ALA A 46 11.59 -20.76 -0.65
CA ALA A 46 11.81 -19.61 -1.51
C ALA A 46 12.68 -19.96 -2.73
N LYS A 47 12.44 -19.26 -3.84
CA LYS A 47 13.26 -19.33 -5.05
C LYS A 47 13.89 -17.97 -5.35
N LEU A 48 15.23 -17.96 -5.48
CA LEU A 48 16.00 -16.79 -5.91
C LEU A 48 16.21 -16.82 -7.42
N HIS A 49 15.71 -15.80 -8.11
CA HIS A 49 15.93 -15.55 -9.53
C HIS A 49 16.93 -14.41 -9.65
N LYS A 50 18.12 -14.70 -10.19
CA LYS A 50 19.17 -13.71 -10.39
C LYS A 50 19.19 -13.30 -11.86
N THR A 51 19.33 -12.00 -12.14
CA THR A 51 19.64 -11.58 -13.51
C THR A 51 21.05 -12.03 -13.91
N LYS A 52 21.33 -12.04 -15.22
CA LYS A 52 22.66 -12.34 -15.78
C LYS A 52 23.77 -11.50 -15.12
N MET A 53 23.52 -10.22 -14.86
CA MET A 53 24.45 -9.31 -14.14
C MET A 53 24.81 -9.82 -12.73
N ALA A 54 23.89 -10.52 -12.06
CA ALA A 54 24.11 -11.13 -10.75
C ALA A 54 24.56 -12.61 -10.83
N GLY A 55 25.05 -13.05 -12.00
CA GLY A 55 25.47 -14.43 -12.26
C GLY A 55 24.29 -15.40 -12.37
N GLY A 56 23.16 -14.94 -12.90
CA GLY A 56 22.02 -15.75 -13.31
C GLY A 56 22.15 -16.25 -14.75
N PRO A 57 21.08 -16.87 -15.28
CA PRO A 57 21.09 -17.39 -16.65
C PRO A 57 21.08 -16.25 -17.68
N ALA A 58 21.44 -16.58 -18.92
CA ALA A 58 21.56 -15.61 -20.01
C ALA A 58 20.22 -15.02 -20.47
N ASP A 59 19.11 -15.72 -20.22
CA ASP A 59 17.74 -15.36 -20.62
C ASP A 59 17.01 -14.49 -19.57
N LEU A 60 17.74 -13.95 -18.59
CA LEU A 60 17.25 -13.00 -17.59
C LEU A 60 18.18 -11.78 -17.50
N GLU A 61 18.22 -10.96 -18.53
CA GLU A 61 19.14 -9.82 -18.68
C GLU A 61 18.41 -8.47 -18.79
N THR A 62 17.26 -8.41 -19.46
CA THR A 62 16.55 -7.15 -19.74
C THR A 62 15.28 -6.97 -18.90
N ASN A 63 14.65 -5.79 -19.00
CA ASN A 63 13.35 -5.54 -18.39
C ASN A 63 12.27 -6.50 -18.95
N GLU A 64 12.30 -6.80 -20.25
CA GLU A 64 11.37 -7.72 -20.91
C GLU A 64 11.51 -9.15 -20.37
N ASP A 65 12.74 -9.59 -20.10
CA ASP A 65 12.99 -10.90 -19.52
C ASP A 65 12.41 -11.00 -18.10
N VAL A 66 12.63 -9.96 -17.28
CA VAL A 66 12.03 -9.87 -15.95
C VAL A 66 10.51 -9.84 -16.04
N ALA A 67 9.94 -9.17 -17.04
CA ALA A 67 8.50 -9.16 -17.27
C ALA A 67 7.95 -10.55 -17.60
N ARG A 68 8.65 -11.35 -18.43
CA ARG A 68 8.27 -12.74 -18.72
C ARG A 68 8.36 -13.62 -17.47
N LEU A 69 9.41 -13.46 -16.66
CA LEU A 69 9.53 -14.16 -15.38
C LEU A 69 8.37 -13.80 -14.43
N VAL A 70 8.06 -12.51 -14.30
CA VAL A 70 6.94 -12.03 -13.48
C VAL A 70 5.61 -12.63 -13.96
N ALA A 71 5.38 -12.68 -15.27
CA ALA A 71 4.19 -13.31 -15.83
C ALA A 71 4.09 -14.79 -15.45
N GLY A 72 5.20 -15.53 -15.49
CA GLY A 72 5.28 -16.92 -15.02
C GLY A 72 4.94 -17.08 -13.53
N ILE A 73 5.48 -16.21 -12.68
CA ILE A 73 5.19 -16.23 -11.22
C ILE A 73 3.72 -15.89 -10.94
N VAL A 74 3.16 -14.94 -11.68
CA VAL A 74 1.74 -14.55 -11.56
C VAL A 74 0.82 -15.70 -11.97
N ALA A 75 1.21 -16.48 -12.99
CA ALA A 75 0.47 -17.65 -13.46
C ALA A 75 0.55 -18.85 -12.49
N ASP A 76 1.57 -18.91 -11.64
CA ASP A 76 1.74 -20.00 -10.67
C ASP A 76 0.79 -19.84 -9.46
N PRO A 77 -0.20 -20.74 -9.28
CA PRO A 77 -1.13 -20.67 -8.15
C PRO A 77 -0.46 -20.95 -6.79
N ALA A 78 0.72 -21.58 -6.77
CA ALA A 78 1.47 -21.84 -5.53
C ALA A 78 2.25 -20.61 -5.04
N ALA A 79 2.53 -19.64 -5.92
CA ALA A 79 3.21 -18.41 -5.55
C ALA A 79 2.37 -17.59 -4.55
N ARG A 80 2.93 -17.30 -3.37
CA ARG A 80 2.27 -16.54 -2.29
C ARG A 80 2.92 -15.21 -2.00
N MET A 81 4.23 -15.10 -2.21
CA MET A 81 5.00 -13.88 -1.98
C MET A 81 5.94 -13.60 -3.14
N LEU A 82 6.09 -12.33 -3.51
CA LEU A 82 7.06 -11.85 -4.49
C LEU A 82 7.82 -10.65 -3.94
N PHE A 83 9.13 -10.80 -3.77
CA PHE A 83 10.06 -9.73 -3.43
C PHE A 83 10.81 -9.29 -4.70
N MET A 84 10.79 -8.00 -5.00
CA MET A 84 11.42 -7.43 -6.20
C MET A 84 12.55 -6.44 -5.88
N PRO A 85 13.68 -6.87 -5.27
CA PRO A 85 14.87 -6.02 -5.14
C PRO A 85 15.66 -5.84 -6.45
N VAL A 86 15.19 -6.41 -7.57
CA VAL A 86 15.78 -6.22 -8.90
C VAL A 86 15.81 -4.75 -9.28
N ALA A 87 16.96 -4.28 -9.77
CA ALA A 87 17.13 -2.95 -10.33
C ALA A 87 16.77 -3.02 -11.82
N LEU A 88 15.65 -2.40 -12.18
CA LEU A 88 15.20 -2.28 -13.56
C LEU A 88 15.75 -1.01 -14.19
N CYS A 89 16.06 -1.05 -15.48
CA CYS A 89 16.40 0.16 -16.23
C CYS A 89 15.17 1.05 -16.28
N ASP A 90 15.27 2.28 -15.75
CA ASP A 90 14.17 3.24 -15.79
C ASP A 90 13.96 3.86 -17.18
N PHE A 91 14.93 3.69 -18.07
CA PHE A 91 14.92 4.22 -19.44
C PHE A 91 15.36 3.17 -20.45
N THR A 92 14.80 3.28 -21.66
CA THR A 92 15.38 2.76 -22.90
C THR A 92 16.11 3.89 -23.63
N GLY A 93 16.99 3.55 -24.56
CA GLY A 93 17.80 4.52 -25.29
C GLY A 93 17.76 4.28 -26.79
N SER A 94 17.70 5.36 -27.56
CA SER A 94 17.82 5.37 -29.03
C SER A 94 18.83 6.41 -29.48
N MET A 95 19.68 6.06 -30.45
CA MET A 95 20.60 7.03 -31.03
C MET A 95 19.85 7.95 -31.99
N LEU A 96 20.24 9.22 -32.03
CA LEU A 96 19.69 10.19 -32.97
C LEU A 96 20.55 10.28 -34.24
N GLU A 97 19.90 10.20 -35.40
CA GLU A 97 20.47 10.48 -36.71
C GLU A 97 19.59 11.51 -37.40
N GLU A 98 20.18 12.63 -37.84
CA GLU A 98 19.44 13.78 -38.42
C GLU A 98 18.29 14.30 -37.55
N GLY A 99 18.39 14.10 -36.23
CA GLY A 99 17.37 14.51 -35.25
C GLY A 99 16.33 13.44 -34.92
N GLU A 100 16.31 12.33 -35.65
CA GLU A 100 15.30 11.27 -35.49
C GLU A 100 15.84 10.03 -34.74
N PRO A 101 15.03 9.39 -33.89
CA PRO A 101 15.44 8.19 -33.17
C PRO A 101 15.56 6.99 -34.10
N THR A 102 16.73 6.36 -34.07
CA THR A 102 17.00 5.10 -34.77
C THR A 102 16.57 3.88 -33.96
N MET A 103 16.43 2.75 -34.64
CA MET A 103 16.21 1.45 -34.00
C MET A 103 17.35 1.11 -33.03
N SER A 104 16.99 0.49 -31.90
CA SER A 104 17.92 0.07 -30.84
C SER A 104 17.89 -1.43 -30.63
N GLY A 105 19.00 -1.98 -30.14
CA GLY A 105 19.11 -3.39 -29.77
C GLY A 105 20.45 -4.00 -30.17
N LEU A 106 20.58 -5.31 -29.92
CA LEU A 106 21.78 -6.07 -30.27
C LEU A 106 21.96 -6.20 -31.79
N ASP A 107 20.87 -6.15 -32.56
CA ASP A 107 20.89 -6.29 -34.02
C ASP A 107 21.08 -4.94 -34.76
N ALA A 108 21.15 -3.83 -34.03
CA ALA A 108 21.34 -2.50 -34.61
C ALA A 108 22.81 -2.26 -35.03
N PRO A 109 23.07 -1.44 -36.06
CA PRO A 109 24.44 -1.14 -36.52
C PRO A 109 25.33 -0.57 -35.41
N ARG A 110 26.56 -1.08 -35.30
CA ARG A 110 27.55 -0.62 -34.31
C ARG A 110 27.87 0.87 -34.49
N LEU A 111 28.05 1.58 -33.38
CA LEU A 111 28.52 2.97 -33.42
C LEU A 111 29.99 3.06 -33.83
N GLU A 112 30.26 3.97 -34.77
CA GLU A 112 31.61 4.29 -35.23
C GLU A 112 32.18 5.51 -34.51
N SER A 113 33.25 5.32 -33.74
CA SER A 113 33.88 6.41 -32.96
C SER A 113 34.51 7.51 -33.81
N ARG A 114 34.80 7.23 -35.09
CA ARG A 114 35.42 8.19 -36.04
C ARG A 114 34.45 9.24 -36.56
N THR A 115 33.14 8.98 -36.46
CA THR A 115 32.07 9.86 -36.96
C THR A 115 31.73 11.02 -36.01
N GLY A 116 32.51 11.20 -34.95
CA GLY A 116 32.32 12.29 -33.99
C GLY A 116 31.29 11.99 -32.89
N PRO A 117 30.93 13.01 -32.09
CA PRO A 117 29.97 12.88 -31.00
C PRO A 117 28.60 12.39 -31.49
N ARG A 118 27.90 11.65 -30.63
CA ARG A 118 26.57 11.11 -30.90
C ARG A 118 25.63 11.47 -29.76
N THR A 119 24.36 11.68 -30.08
CA THR A 119 23.30 11.99 -29.09
C THR A 119 22.39 10.78 -28.93
N MET A 120 22.01 10.49 -27.68
CA MET A 120 21.04 9.45 -27.35
C MET A 120 19.79 10.08 -26.75
N LEU A 121 18.62 9.72 -27.27
CA LEU A 121 17.33 10.02 -26.68
C LEU A 121 16.98 8.93 -25.65
N LEU A 122 16.71 9.35 -24.42
CA LEU A 122 16.25 8.47 -23.35
C LEU A 122 14.73 8.54 -23.23
N THR A 123 14.07 7.38 -23.27
CA THR A 123 12.61 7.28 -23.12
C THR A 123 12.29 6.46 -21.87
N PRO A 124 11.34 6.87 -21.01
CA PRO A 124 10.95 6.09 -19.84
C PRO A 124 10.54 4.66 -20.21
N ALA A 125 11.08 3.68 -19.50
CA ALA A 125 10.74 2.28 -19.69
C ALA A 125 9.43 1.90 -18.98
N ASP A 126 8.73 0.90 -19.52
CA ASP A 126 7.52 0.35 -18.92
C ASP A 126 7.77 -0.23 -17.52
N LYS A 127 6.82 0.01 -16.61
CA LYS A 127 6.93 -0.44 -15.22
C LYS A 127 6.46 -1.89 -15.06
N VAL A 128 7.41 -2.83 -15.09
CA VAL A 128 7.17 -4.28 -14.92
C VAL A 128 6.35 -4.61 -13.66
N ILE A 129 6.67 -3.96 -12.54
CA ILE A 129 6.04 -4.26 -11.23
C ILE A 129 4.52 -4.05 -11.22
N ALA A 130 3.99 -3.14 -12.04
CA ALA A 130 2.56 -2.85 -12.10
C ALA A 130 1.74 -4.03 -12.64
N ALA A 131 2.37 -4.96 -13.37
CA ALA A 131 1.70 -6.13 -13.92
C ALA A 131 1.30 -7.15 -12.82
N VAL A 132 2.09 -7.28 -11.76
CA VAL A 132 1.93 -8.30 -10.71
C VAL A 132 0.51 -8.27 -10.12
N ARG A 133 0.11 -7.11 -9.62
CA ARG A 133 -1.15 -6.92 -8.90
C ARG A 133 -2.30 -6.63 -9.85
N ARG A 134 -2.13 -6.67 -11.17
CA ARG A 134 -3.24 -6.49 -12.12
C ARG A 134 -4.24 -7.64 -12.02
N THR A 135 -3.73 -8.87 -11.96
CA THR A 135 -4.52 -10.12 -11.93
C THR A 135 -4.48 -10.81 -10.56
N ARG A 136 -3.30 -10.97 -9.95
CA ARG A 136 -3.11 -11.68 -8.66
C ARG A 136 -3.17 -10.73 -7.45
N LYS A 137 -4.39 -10.34 -7.07
CA LYS A 137 -4.62 -9.52 -5.85
C LYS A 137 -4.39 -10.28 -4.53
N ASP A 138 -4.16 -11.58 -4.60
CA ASP A 138 -3.80 -12.47 -3.49
C ASP A 138 -2.27 -12.62 -3.30
N LEU A 139 -1.46 -12.36 -4.34
CA LEU A 139 0.00 -12.47 -4.25
C LEU A 139 0.59 -11.31 -3.44
N PHE A 140 1.26 -11.59 -2.33
CA PHE A 140 1.84 -10.56 -1.47
C PHE A 140 3.09 -9.95 -2.12
N LEU A 141 3.00 -8.69 -2.54
CA LEU A 141 4.05 -8.01 -3.30
C LEU A 141 4.88 -7.08 -2.40
N VAL A 142 6.19 -7.32 -2.38
CA VAL A 142 7.17 -6.47 -1.71
C VAL A 142 8.06 -5.81 -2.74
N ALA A 143 7.95 -4.49 -2.83
CA ALA A 143 8.72 -3.65 -3.75
C ALA A 143 9.92 -3.00 -3.03
N PHE A 144 10.90 -2.53 -3.80
CA PHE A 144 12.10 -1.90 -3.28
C PHE A 144 12.29 -0.51 -3.92
N LYS A 145 12.74 0.46 -3.12
CA LYS A 145 12.99 1.83 -3.58
C LYS A 145 14.32 2.35 -3.05
N ALA A 146 15.27 2.61 -3.93
CA ALA A 146 16.49 3.29 -3.57
C ALA A 146 16.35 4.82 -3.68
N THR A 147 16.95 5.54 -2.73
CA THR A 147 17.23 6.98 -2.78
C THR A 147 18.73 7.23 -2.55
N ALA A 148 19.20 8.46 -2.76
CA ALA A 148 20.59 8.82 -2.51
C ALA A 148 20.68 10.20 -1.83
N GLY A 149 21.08 10.23 -0.56
CA GLY A 149 21.17 11.44 0.25
C GLY A 149 19.82 12.11 0.50
N ALA A 150 18.71 11.37 0.42
CA ALA A 150 17.39 11.91 0.63
C ALA A 150 17.07 12.03 2.12
N ALA A 151 16.39 13.11 2.50
CA ALA A 151 15.79 13.22 3.83
C ALA A 151 14.75 12.10 4.05
N PRO A 152 14.53 11.64 5.30
CA PRO A 152 13.59 10.55 5.60
C PRO A 152 12.17 10.75 5.04
N THR A 153 11.67 12.00 5.06
CA THR A 153 10.34 12.38 4.51
C THR A 153 10.27 12.23 2.99
N LYS A 154 11.33 12.60 2.27
CA LYS A 154 11.43 12.45 0.82
C LYS A 154 11.54 10.98 0.42
N GLN A 155 12.29 10.19 1.20
CA GLN A 155 12.36 8.74 1.03
C GLN A 155 10.99 8.08 1.25
N LEU A 156 10.28 8.44 2.32
CA LEU A 156 8.93 7.97 2.61
C LEU A 156 7.98 8.30 1.46
N SER A 157 7.96 9.54 0.98
CA SER A 157 7.12 9.98 -0.15
C SER A 157 7.41 9.17 -1.42
N ALA A 158 8.69 8.97 -1.77
CA ALA A 158 9.08 8.19 -2.93
C ALA A 158 8.65 6.71 -2.82
N GLY A 159 8.77 6.13 -1.61
CA GLY A 159 8.30 4.78 -1.33
C GLY A 159 6.78 4.65 -1.38
N LEU A 160 6.04 5.60 -0.81
CA LEU A 160 4.58 5.63 -0.88
C LEU A 160 4.06 5.77 -2.31
N ARG A 161 4.69 6.61 -3.13
CA ARG A 161 4.34 6.74 -4.56
C ARG A 161 4.52 5.41 -5.28
N LEU A 162 5.61 4.68 -5.03
CA LEU A 162 5.81 3.33 -5.58
C LEU A 162 4.75 2.35 -5.05
N LEU A 163 4.51 2.35 -3.74
CA LEU A 163 3.55 1.47 -3.08
C LEU A 163 2.15 1.60 -3.72
N LYS A 164 1.65 2.84 -3.83
CA LYS A 164 0.29 3.13 -4.32
C LYS A 164 0.17 2.87 -5.83
N SER A 165 1.18 3.25 -6.63
CA SER A 165 1.17 3.03 -8.09
C SER A 165 1.27 1.56 -8.47
N ALA A 166 2.13 0.79 -7.79
CA ALA A 166 2.28 -0.65 -8.01
C ALA A 166 1.20 -1.49 -7.31
N SER A 167 0.38 -0.89 -6.42
CA SER A 167 -0.52 -1.62 -5.51
C SER A 167 0.21 -2.70 -4.70
N ALA A 168 1.45 -2.41 -4.30
CA ALA A 168 2.28 -3.29 -3.49
C ALA A 168 1.76 -3.37 -2.04
N ASN A 169 2.09 -4.47 -1.36
CA ASN A 169 1.74 -4.65 0.04
C ASN A 169 2.75 -3.98 0.98
N LEU A 170 4.03 -3.98 0.60
CA LEU A 170 5.11 -3.30 1.33
C LEU A 170 6.10 -2.69 0.34
N VAL A 171 6.74 -1.59 0.73
CA VAL A 171 7.94 -1.07 0.06
C VAL A 171 9.09 -1.02 1.07
N PHE A 172 10.20 -1.65 0.74
CA PHE A 172 11.47 -1.41 1.43
C PHE A 172 12.19 -0.25 0.75
N ALA A 173 12.23 0.91 1.42
CA ALA A 173 12.98 2.06 0.96
C ALA A 173 14.37 2.10 1.63
N ASN A 174 15.41 2.35 0.85
CA ASN A 174 16.77 2.48 1.37
C ASN A 174 17.49 3.66 0.75
N ASP A 175 18.31 4.35 1.54
CA ASP A 175 19.15 5.43 1.04
C ASP A 175 20.60 4.94 0.93
N VAL A 176 21.17 5.04 -0.26
CA VAL A 176 22.51 4.49 -0.53
C VAL A 176 23.64 5.34 0.06
N ARG A 177 23.38 6.60 0.44
CA ARG A 177 24.40 7.48 1.04
C ARG A 177 24.32 7.51 2.56
N THR A 178 23.11 7.58 3.12
CA THR A 178 22.94 7.67 4.57
C THR A 178 22.82 6.31 5.25
N GLY A 179 22.52 5.24 4.49
CA GLY A 179 22.23 3.92 5.04
C GLY A 179 20.85 3.83 5.70
N ALA A 180 20.01 4.87 5.63
CA ALA A 180 18.68 4.83 6.22
C ALA A 180 17.77 3.83 5.50
N HIS A 181 16.96 3.10 6.28
CA HIS A 181 16.05 2.07 5.81
C HIS A 181 14.65 2.33 6.33
N GLN A 182 13.61 2.04 5.54
CA GLN A 182 12.22 2.19 5.95
C GLN A 182 11.37 1.08 5.33
N ILE A 183 10.53 0.42 6.13
CA ILE A 183 9.47 -0.45 5.63
C ILE A 183 8.18 0.36 5.61
N ILE A 184 7.66 0.59 4.42
CA ILE A 184 6.52 1.48 4.18
C ILE A 184 5.28 0.65 3.87
N THR A 185 4.15 1.01 4.46
CA THR A 185 2.88 0.27 4.36
C THR A 185 1.76 1.07 3.67
N PRO A 186 0.67 0.42 3.18
CA PRO A 186 -0.46 1.09 2.54
C PRO A 186 -1.18 2.12 3.40
N GLU A 187 -1.12 1.94 4.71
CA GLU A 187 -1.63 2.81 5.77
C GLU A 187 -0.79 4.09 5.96
N GLU A 188 0.28 4.20 5.17
CA GLU A 188 1.20 5.33 5.13
C GLU A 188 2.13 5.42 6.35
N ALA A 189 2.17 4.35 7.13
CA ALA A 189 3.15 4.17 8.18
C ALA A 189 4.54 3.81 7.61
N SER A 190 5.57 4.12 8.39
CA SER A 190 6.94 3.67 8.19
C SER A 190 7.38 2.89 9.43
N TYR A 191 8.15 1.82 9.24
CA TYR A 191 8.76 1.02 10.29
C TYR A 191 10.29 0.91 10.09
N HIS A 192 11.04 0.66 11.16
CA HIS A 192 12.48 0.34 11.18
C HIS A 192 13.42 1.43 10.59
N ALA A 193 13.20 2.71 10.95
CA ALA A 193 13.98 3.85 10.45
C ALA A 193 15.46 3.90 10.88
N GLU A 194 15.85 3.14 11.91
CA GLU A 194 17.14 3.30 12.64
C GLU A 194 17.93 2.00 12.82
N GLU A 195 17.54 0.92 12.16
CA GLU A 195 18.15 -0.41 12.33
C GLU A 195 19.18 -0.73 11.25
N SER A 196 20.02 -1.74 11.53
CA SER A 196 20.93 -2.26 10.51
C SER A 196 20.14 -2.81 9.31
N ARG A 197 20.78 -2.84 8.14
CA ARG A 197 20.16 -3.37 6.92
C ARG A 197 19.65 -4.80 7.06
N ASP A 198 20.37 -5.64 7.81
CA ASP A 198 19.99 -7.04 8.01
C ASP A 198 18.78 -7.18 8.94
N GLU A 199 18.72 -6.40 10.01
CA GLU A 199 17.55 -6.34 10.90
C GLU A 199 16.32 -5.83 10.15
N ALA A 200 16.47 -4.75 9.37
CA ALA A 200 15.38 -4.19 8.59
C ALA A 200 14.87 -5.18 7.51
N LEU A 201 15.76 -5.95 6.86
CA LEU A 201 15.35 -7.00 5.92
C LEU A 201 14.70 -8.20 6.63
N ALA A 202 15.19 -8.59 7.81
CA ALA A 202 14.58 -9.66 8.61
C ALA A 202 13.17 -9.28 9.08
N ALA A 203 12.99 -8.03 9.51
CA ALA A 203 11.69 -7.44 9.84
C ALA A 203 10.76 -7.36 8.62
N LEU A 204 11.29 -7.02 7.45
CA LEU A 204 10.50 -7.02 6.21
C LEU A 204 9.96 -8.41 5.88
N VAL A 205 10.80 -9.45 6.00
CA VAL A 205 10.39 -10.84 5.78
C VAL A 205 9.39 -11.30 6.83
N GLU A 206 9.59 -10.93 8.10
CA GLU A 206 8.62 -11.17 9.16
C GLU A 206 7.24 -10.58 8.83
N MET A 207 7.20 -9.29 8.49
CA MET A 207 5.96 -8.60 8.18
C MET A 207 5.29 -9.20 6.94
N ALA A 208 6.05 -9.57 5.91
CA ALA A 208 5.53 -10.25 4.74
C ALA A 208 4.94 -11.63 5.09
N ALA A 209 5.62 -12.41 5.93
CA ALA A 209 5.15 -13.71 6.36
C ALA A 209 3.85 -13.62 7.17
N LEU A 210 3.79 -12.72 8.15
CA LEU A 210 2.61 -12.48 8.98
C LEU A 210 1.40 -12.04 8.15
N ARG A 211 1.63 -11.19 7.14
CA ARG A 211 0.54 -10.55 6.39
C ARG A 211 0.10 -11.32 5.15
N SER A 212 0.95 -12.16 4.58
CA SER A 212 0.65 -12.93 3.36
C SER A 212 -0.37 -14.05 3.58
N SER A 213 -0.57 -14.48 4.82
CA SER A 213 -1.56 -15.50 5.20
C SER A 213 -2.91 -14.92 5.60
N LEU A 214 -3.03 -13.58 5.67
CA LEU A 214 -4.25 -12.92 6.11
C LEU A 214 -5.35 -12.99 5.05
N ARG A 215 -6.59 -12.84 5.51
CA ARG A 215 -7.77 -13.02 4.68
C ARG A 215 -8.42 -11.68 4.35
N PHE A 216 -8.97 -11.62 3.14
CA PHE A 216 -9.76 -10.48 2.69
C PHE A 216 -10.95 -10.94 1.87
N THR A 217 -12.09 -10.26 2.06
CA THR A 217 -13.29 -10.49 1.25
C THR A 217 -13.27 -9.57 0.05
N ARG A 218 -13.53 -10.12 -1.14
CA ARG A 218 -13.68 -9.32 -2.36
C ARG A 218 -15.12 -8.92 -2.52
N SER A 219 -15.37 -7.64 -2.74
CA SER A 219 -16.69 -7.15 -3.11
C SER A 219 -16.95 -7.35 -4.60
N THR A 220 -18.13 -7.86 -4.93
CA THR A 220 -18.70 -7.82 -6.28
C THR A 220 -19.32 -6.46 -6.49
N ILE A 221 -18.93 -5.75 -7.55
CA ILE A 221 -19.48 -4.44 -7.87
C ILE A 221 -20.61 -4.63 -8.88
N VAL A 222 -21.80 -4.13 -8.55
CA VAL A 222 -22.98 -4.11 -9.41
C VAL A 222 -23.35 -2.67 -9.77
N PRO A 223 -24.12 -2.42 -10.84
CA PRO A 223 -24.61 -1.07 -11.16
C PRO A 223 -25.33 -0.42 -9.99
N GLY A 224 -25.15 0.88 -9.81
CA GLY A 224 -25.77 1.66 -8.75
C GLY A 224 -25.19 3.08 -8.65
N GLU A 225 -25.89 3.94 -7.93
CA GLU A 225 -25.51 5.32 -7.70
C GLU A 225 -24.94 5.51 -6.28
N PRO A 226 -24.07 6.51 -6.07
CA PRO A 226 -23.57 6.78 -4.73
C PRO A 226 -24.70 7.34 -3.86
N VAL A 227 -24.75 6.94 -2.60
CA VAL A 227 -25.69 7.54 -1.64
C VAL A 227 -25.18 8.93 -1.28
N PRO A 228 -25.91 10.02 -1.58
CA PRO A 228 -25.45 11.36 -1.31
C PRO A 228 -25.15 11.57 0.18
N TRP A 229 -24.14 12.39 0.50
CA TRP A 229 -23.79 12.67 1.90
C TRP A 229 -24.95 13.29 2.70
N SER A 230 -25.83 14.04 2.04
CA SER A 230 -27.03 14.63 2.63
C SER A 230 -28.20 13.64 2.81
N SER A 231 -28.05 12.37 2.41
CA SER A 231 -29.12 11.38 2.50
C SER A 231 -29.56 11.14 3.95
N SER A 232 -30.86 10.99 4.16
CA SER A 232 -31.47 10.63 5.45
C SER A 232 -31.06 9.23 5.94
N LEU A 233 -30.55 8.36 5.05
CA LEU A 233 -29.99 7.06 5.42
C LEU A 233 -28.70 7.20 6.24
N ILE A 234 -28.05 8.35 6.18
CA ILE A 234 -26.86 8.68 6.96
C ILE A 234 -27.35 9.44 8.21
N PRO A 235 -27.11 8.96 9.43
CA PRO A 235 -27.52 9.67 10.63
C PRO A 235 -26.85 11.03 10.75
N GLU A 236 -27.56 12.01 11.33
CA GLU A 236 -27.02 13.34 11.58
C GLU A 236 -25.76 13.27 12.46
N THR A 237 -25.76 12.39 13.46
CA THR A 237 -24.63 12.16 14.36
C THR A 237 -23.36 11.79 13.58
N LEU A 238 -23.44 10.82 12.67
CA LEU A 238 -22.30 10.45 11.82
C LEU A 238 -21.86 11.62 10.93
N ARG A 239 -22.81 12.34 10.32
CA ARG A 239 -22.48 13.50 9.48
C ARG A 239 -21.68 14.55 10.24
N ARG A 240 -22.18 14.96 11.41
CA ARG A 240 -21.55 16.01 12.24
C ARG A 240 -20.15 15.61 12.69
N VAL A 241 -19.95 14.36 13.09
CA VAL A 241 -18.64 13.86 13.51
C VAL A 241 -17.64 13.83 12.34
N VAL A 242 -18.07 13.34 11.17
CA VAL A 242 -17.20 13.27 9.98
C VAL A 242 -16.89 14.66 9.43
N ASP A 243 -17.89 15.55 9.35
CA ASP A 243 -17.71 16.93 8.89
C ASP A 243 -16.75 17.69 9.82
N HIS A 244 -16.84 17.47 11.14
CA HIS A 244 -15.87 18.01 12.10
C HIS A 244 -14.45 17.49 11.84
N ALA A 245 -14.28 16.18 11.66
CA ALA A 245 -12.99 15.58 11.38
C ALA A 245 -12.37 16.09 10.06
N VAL A 246 -13.20 16.27 9.01
CA VAL A 246 -12.79 16.90 7.74
C VAL A 246 -12.34 18.34 7.97
N ALA A 247 -13.16 19.15 8.66
CA ALA A 247 -12.86 20.56 8.92
C ALA A 247 -11.57 20.76 9.74
N ARG A 248 -11.24 19.80 10.62
CA ARG A 248 -10.02 19.78 11.43
C ARG A 248 -8.81 19.16 10.74
N GLY A 249 -8.93 18.74 9.48
CA GLY A 249 -7.81 18.22 8.70
C GLY A 249 -7.42 16.76 9.00
N ALA A 250 -8.32 15.97 9.57
CA ALA A 250 -8.04 14.57 9.92
C ALA A 250 -7.74 13.69 8.69
N TYR A 251 -8.34 14.00 7.53
CA TYR A 251 -8.20 13.25 6.28
C TYR A 251 -7.22 13.93 5.32
N LYS A 252 -5.94 13.57 5.45
CA LYS A 252 -4.83 14.23 4.75
C LYS A 252 -4.65 13.66 3.34
N PRO A 253 -4.81 14.46 2.27
CA PRO A 253 -4.70 13.96 0.91
C PRO A 253 -3.25 13.55 0.58
N PHE A 254 -3.13 12.51 -0.25
CA PHE A 254 -1.90 12.08 -0.90
C PHE A 254 -2.25 11.50 -2.27
N LEU A 255 -1.64 12.03 -3.32
CA LEU A 255 -1.97 11.67 -4.72
C LEU A 255 -3.49 11.78 -5.03
N GLY A 256 -4.13 12.84 -4.53
CA GLY A 256 -5.56 13.12 -4.77
C GLY A 256 -6.54 12.20 -4.04
N THR A 257 -6.08 11.43 -3.05
CA THR A 257 -6.94 10.54 -2.23
C THR A 257 -6.60 10.67 -0.76
N THR A 258 -7.55 10.37 0.12
CA THR A 258 -7.32 10.33 1.58
C THR A 258 -7.33 8.89 2.11
N VAL A 259 -6.65 8.67 3.23
CA VAL A 259 -6.72 7.42 4.01
C VAL A 259 -7.68 7.56 5.20
N GLY A 260 -8.11 6.45 5.78
CA GLY A 260 -9.21 6.39 6.73
C GLY A 260 -10.49 5.83 6.11
N HIS A 261 -11.55 5.75 6.92
CA HIS A 261 -12.89 5.38 6.46
C HIS A 261 -13.94 5.69 7.52
N PHE A 262 -15.20 5.65 7.11
CA PHE A 262 -16.34 5.73 8.00
C PHE A 262 -17.51 4.99 7.39
N ALA A 263 -18.40 4.51 8.25
CA ALA A 263 -19.56 3.73 7.83
C ALA A 263 -20.71 3.86 8.84
N VAL A 264 -21.91 3.51 8.36
CA VAL A 264 -23.09 3.31 9.18
C VAL A 264 -23.78 1.99 8.82
N SER A 265 -24.16 1.20 9.82
CA SER A 265 -25.00 0.02 9.67
C SER A 265 -26.45 0.42 9.41
N LEU A 266 -27.07 -0.18 8.41
CA LEU A 266 -28.50 -0.05 8.13
C LEU A 266 -29.31 -1.24 8.71
N GLY A 267 -28.63 -2.19 9.36
CA GLY A 267 -29.22 -3.44 9.81
C GLY A 267 -29.32 -4.48 8.69
N ASN A 268 -29.70 -5.72 9.06
CA ASN A 268 -29.98 -6.82 8.12
C ASN A 268 -28.88 -7.11 7.09
N GLY A 269 -27.61 -6.94 7.49
CA GLY A 269 -26.46 -7.15 6.59
C GLY A 269 -26.19 -6.01 5.61
N GLN A 270 -26.89 -4.88 5.71
CA GLN A 270 -26.67 -3.70 4.89
C GLN A 270 -25.92 -2.61 5.68
N PHE A 271 -25.03 -1.89 4.99
CA PHE A 271 -24.34 -0.73 5.54
C PHE A 271 -23.92 0.25 4.44
N LEU A 272 -23.74 1.51 4.82
CA LEU A 272 -23.12 2.53 3.98
C LEU A 272 -21.68 2.72 4.40
N THR A 273 -20.75 2.78 3.46
CA THR A 273 -19.32 3.04 3.75
C THR A 273 -18.71 4.03 2.77
N SER A 274 -17.65 4.71 3.19
CA SER A 274 -16.85 5.56 2.31
C SER A 274 -16.29 4.80 1.09
N ARG A 275 -16.11 5.54 0.00
CA ARG A 275 -15.62 5.04 -1.30
C ARG A 275 -14.11 4.85 -1.30
N ARG A 276 -13.64 3.79 -1.97
CA ARG A 276 -12.19 3.54 -2.11
C ARG A 276 -11.57 4.52 -3.11
N LYS A 277 -10.34 4.98 -2.82
CA LYS A 277 -9.56 5.91 -3.67
C LYS A 277 -10.31 7.22 -3.93
N THR A 278 -10.81 7.83 -2.86
CA THR A 278 -11.56 9.08 -2.89
C THR A 278 -10.94 10.05 -1.90
N ASP A 279 -11.06 11.34 -2.18
CA ASP A 279 -10.75 12.42 -1.24
C ASP A 279 -11.99 12.70 -0.38
N PHE A 280 -11.93 12.35 0.91
CA PHE A 280 -13.05 12.54 1.85
C PHE A 280 -13.28 14.02 2.20
N ASN A 281 -12.39 14.93 1.78
CA ASN A 281 -12.67 16.36 1.88
C ASN A 281 -13.71 16.84 0.84
N ARG A 282 -14.11 15.96 -0.09
CA ARG A 282 -15.09 16.22 -1.16
C ARG A 282 -16.32 15.30 -1.07
N LEU A 283 -16.76 14.97 0.15
CA LEU A 283 -17.87 14.02 0.37
C LEU A 283 -19.20 14.46 -0.25
N ARG A 284 -19.45 15.76 -0.32
CA ARG A 284 -20.65 16.31 -0.95
C ARG A 284 -20.77 15.93 -2.43
N GLU A 285 -19.64 15.72 -3.10
CA GLU A 285 -19.59 15.33 -4.51
C GLU A 285 -19.56 13.81 -4.70
N THR A 286 -19.02 13.08 -3.71
CA THR A 286 -18.66 11.67 -3.89
C THR A 286 -19.63 10.71 -3.23
N GLY A 287 -20.22 11.07 -2.09
CA GLY A 287 -21.17 10.23 -1.36
C GLY A 287 -20.58 8.92 -0.81
N LEU A 288 -21.47 8.03 -0.37
CA LEU A 288 -21.17 6.71 0.17
C LEU A 288 -21.56 5.58 -0.78
N VAL A 289 -21.05 4.38 -0.50
CA VAL A 289 -21.40 3.14 -1.18
C VAL A 289 -22.36 2.36 -0.31
N LEU A 290 -23.49 1.95 -0.88
CA LEU A 290 -24.33 0.92 -0.28
C LEU A 290 -23.68 -0.44 -0.48
N VAL A 291 -23.55 -1.17 0.62
CA VAL A 291 -23.01 -2.52 0.64
C VAL A 291 -24.02 -3.48 1.26
N GLU A 292 -24.25 -4.59 0.58
CA GLU A 292 -25.04 -5.71 1.07
C GLU A 292 -24.13 -6.90 1.33
N ALA A 293 -24.23 -7.46 2.52
CA ALA A 293 -23.51 -8.65 2.90
C ALA A 293 -24.45 -9.85 3.00
N ARG A 294 -24.10 -10.93 2.31
CA ARG A 294 -24.81 -12.21 2.40
C ARG A 294 -23.89 -13.24 3.03
N GLY A 295 -24.17 -13.62 4.28
CA GLY A 295 -23.29 -14.50 5.06
C GLY A 295 -21.92 -13.87 5.32
N GLN A 296 -20.88 -14.69 5.50
CA GLN A 296 -19.55 -14.21 5.91
C GLN A 296 -18.72 -13.64 4.74
N ASP A 297 -18.84 -14.23 3.55
CA ASP A 297 -17.87 -14.01 2.45
C ASP A 297 -18.45 -13.38 1.18
N GLU A 298 -19.76 -13.18 1.08
CA GLU A 298 -20.36 -12.50 -0.07
C GLU A 298 -20.66 -11.03 0.28
N VAL A 299 -20.07 -10.12 -0.48
CA VAL A 299 -20.23 -8.67 -0.33
C VAL A 299 -20.56 -8.07 -1.69
N ILE A 300 -21.75 -7.49 -1.82
CA ILE A 300 -22.21 -6.79 -3.01
C ILE A 300 -22.11 -5.28 -2.74
N ALA A 301 -21.45 -4.55 -3.64
CA ALA A 301 -21.32 -3.10 -3.55
C ALA A 301 -21.95 -2.42 -4.75
N HIS A 302 -22.78 -1.41 -4.51
CA HIS A 302 -23.54 -0.74 -5.55
C HIS A 302 -22.78 0.48 -6.09
N GLY A 303 -22.54 0.47 -7.41
CA GLY A 303 -21.89 1.55 -8.17
C GLY A 303 -20.38 1.61 -8.02
N PHE A 304 -19.88 1.59 -6.78
CA PHE A 304 -18.47 1.86 -6.49
C PHE A 304 -17.85 0.83 -5.57
N ARG A 305 -16.52 0.75 -5.62
CA ARG A 305 -15.76 -0.12 -4.72
C ARG A 305 -15.76 0.47 -3.30
N PRO A 306 -16.16 -0.30 -2.27
CA PRO A 306 -16.16 0.19 -0.89
C PRO A 306 -14.73 0.28 -0.36
N SER A 307 -14.55 1.06 0.70
CA SER A 307 -13.30 1.12 1.46
C SER A 307 -12.83 -0.29 1.88
N VAL A 308 -11.51 -0.46 1.98
CA VAL A 308 -10.89 -1.73 2.42
C VAL A 308 -11.31 -2.11 3.85
N GLY A 309 -11.73 -1.12 4.65
CA GLY A 309 -12.28 -1.31 5.99
C GLY A 309 -13.69 -1.93 6.03
N GLY A 310 -14.40 -2.05 4.90
CA GLY A 310 -15.80 -2.53 4.87
C GLY A 310 -16.03 -3.84 5.63
N GLN A 311 -15.14 -4.83 5.45
CA GLN A 311 -15.25 -6.09 6.19
C GLN A 311 -14.91 -5.93 7.68
N SER A 312 -13.91 -5.11 8.02
CA SER A 312 -13.57 -4.83 9.42
C SER A 312 -14.75 -4.19 10.16
N GLN A 313 -15.44 -3.26 9.51
CA GLN A 313 -16.61 -2.57 10.05
C GLN A 313 -17.79 -3.54 10.28
N ARG A 314 -18.01 -4.49 9.35
CA ARG A 314 -19.03 -5.53 9.52
C ARG A 314 -18.80 -6.39 10.77
N ILE A 315 -17.55 -6.78 11.02
CA ILE A 315 -17.20 -7.56 12.21
C ILE A 315 -17.52 -6.74 13.46
N VAL A 316 -17.13 -5.46 13.49
CA VAL A 316 -17.42 -4.55 14.61
C VAL A 316 -18.93 -4.41 14.83
N PHE A 317 -19.73 -4.11 13.80
CA PHE A 317 -21.18 -3.96 13.95
C PHE A 317 -21.89 -5.27 14.33
N SER A 318 -21.35 -6.41 13.94
CA SER A 318 -21.91 -7.71 14.31
C SER A 318 -21.61 -8.09 15.77
N GLU A 319 -20.45 -7.69 16.29
CA GLU A 319 -20.01 -8.02 17.65
C GLU A 319 -20.45 -6.97 18.68
N HIS A 320 -20.77 -5.75 18.24
CA HIS A 320 -21.25 -4.62 19.06
C HIS A 320 -22.55 -4.06 18.46
N PRO A 321 -23.67 -4.81 18.52
CA PRO A 321 -24.93 -4.44 17.85
C PRO A 321 -25.59 -3.18 18.40
N GLU A 322 -25.17 -2.69 19.56
CA GLU A 322 -25.59 -1.42 20.15
C GLU A 322 -24.93 -0.20 19.48
N LEU A 323 -23.91 -0.42 18.64
CA LEU A 323 -23.20 0.61 17.91
C LEU A 323 -23.41 0.41 16.41
N ASP A 324 -23.57 1.50 15.68
CA ASP A 324 -23.91 1.43 14.26
C ASP A 324 -23.20 2.46 13.40
N CYS A 325 -22.39 3.33 13.98
CA CYS A 325 -21.56 4.29 13.28
C CYS A 325 -20.08 4.04 13.63
N ILE A 326 -19.19 4.24 12.67
CA ILE A 326 -17.75 4.16 12.89
C ILE A 326 -17.03 5.24 12.09
N VAL A 327 -16.05 5.88 12.71
CA VAL A 327 -15.09 6.77 12.06
C VAL A 327 -13.66 6.31 12.34
N HIS A 328 -12.83 6.40 11.30
CA HIS A 328 -11.43 6.03 11.34
C HIS A 328 -10.62 7.00 10.47
N PHE A 329 -9.54 7.53 11.04
CA PHE A 329 -8.63 8.45 10.39
C PHE A 329 -7.19 8.18 10.87
N HIS A 330 -6.20 8.66 10.12
CA HIS A 330 -4.78 8.34 10.36
C HIS A 330 -4.10 9.46 11.17
N CYS A 331 -4.63 9.71 12.38
CA CYS A 331 -4.15 10.75 13.29
C CYS A 331 -3.56 10.15 14.57
N PRO A 332 -2.52 10.75 15.16
CA PRO A 332 -1.88 10.23 16.35
C PRO A 332 -2.76 10.40 17.59
N LYS A 333 -2.59 9.45 18.50
CA LYS A 333 -3.18 9.49 19.84
C LYS A 333 -2.45 10.53 20.68
N ARG A 334 -3.19 11.37 21.42
CA ARG A 334 -2.62 12.32 22.37
C ARG A 334 -1.98 11.58 23.56
N PRO A 335 -0.92 12.14 24.17
CA PRO A 335 -0.23 11.49 25.29
C PRO A 335 -1.16 11.11 26.45
N ALA A 336 -2.06 12.01 26.85
CA ALA A 336 -2.98 11.82 27.98
C ALA A 336 -4.20 10.93 27.66
N SER A 337 -4.38 10.51 26.41
CA SER A 337 -5.55 9.70 26.02
C SER A 337 -5.53 8.34 26.72
N LEU A 338 -6.69 7.89 27.18
CA LEU A 338 -6.86 6.56 27.78
C LEU A 338 -7.29 5.49 26.76
N VAL A 339 -7.39 5.84 25.48
CA VAL A 339 -7.76 4.91 24.41
C VAL A 339 -6.72 3.78 24.32
N PRO A 340 -7.14 2.50 24.43
CA PRO A 340 -6.22 1.38 24.38
C PRO A 340 -5.55 1.29 23.01
N VAL A 341 -4.30 0.85 22.99
CA VAL A 341 -3.52 0.67 21.75
C VAL A 341 -3.39 -0.83 21.44
N ARG A 342 -3.67 -1.21 20.20
CA ARG A 342 -3.47 -2.57 19.69
C ARG A 342 -2.37 -2.58 18.64
N SER A 343 -1.50 -3.57 18.71
CA SER A 343 -0.51 -3.78 17.64
C SER A 343 -1.22 -4.09 16.34
N GLN A 344 -0.81 -3.40 15.27
CA GLN A 344 -1.38 -3.55 13.94
C GLN A 344 -0.38 -4.15 12.94
N ARG A 345 0.91 -4.14 13.28
CA ARG A 345 2.01 -4.76 12.53
C ARG A 345 1.68 -6.13 11.91
N PRO A 346 1.07 -7.11 12.62
CA PRO A 346 0.79 -8.42 12.04
C PRO A 346 -0.50 -8.50 11.20
N TYR A 347 -1.40 -7.51 11.28
CA TYR A 347 -2.78 -7.63 10.76
C TYR A 347 -3.11 -6.68 9.60
N GLU A 348 -2.26 -5.71 9.29
CA GLU A 348 -2.42 -4.87 8.09
C GLU A 348 -2.44 -5.73 6.82
N CYS A 349 -3.29 -5.39 5.85
CA CYS A 349 -3.65 -6.17 4.65
C CYS A 349 -4.70 -7.29 4.85
N GLY A 350 -5.04 -7.70 6.08
CA GLY A 350 -6.08 -8.69 6.37
C GLY A 350 -7.35 -8.06 6.90
N SER A 351 -8.41 -7.95 6.10
CA SER A 351 -9.62 -7.24 6.52
C SER A 351 -10.34 -7.95 7.68
N HIS A 352 -10.28 -9.29 7.72
CA HIS A 352 -10.88 -10.10 8.79
C HIS A 352 -10.10 -9.99 10.09
N GLU A 353 -8.79 -10.24 10.03
CA GLU A 353 -7.93 -10.23 11.21
C GLU A 353 -7.77 -8.81 11.78
N CYS A 354 -7.72 -7.79 10.91
CA CYS A 354 -7.80 -6.39 11.32
C CYS A 354 -9.12 -6.08 12.02
N GLY A 355 -10.26 -6.49 11.45
CA GLY A 355 -11.58 -6.29 12.07
C GLY A 355 -11.70 -6.93 13.44
N ALA A 356 -11.24 -8.18 13.57
CA ALA A 356 -11.23 -8.88 14.84
C ALA A 356 -10.27 -8.26 15.87
N ASN A 357 -9.11 -7.72 15.43
CA ASN A 357 -8.19 -7.01 16.31
C ASN A 357 -8.77 -5.67 16.79
N THR A 358 -9.46 -4.94 15.91
CA THR A 358 -10.21 -3.73 16.25
C THR A 358 -11.29 -4.06 17.27
N SER A 359 -12.18 -4.99 16.97
CA SER A 359 -13.33 -5.33 17.82
C SER A 359 -12.91 -5.76 19.23
N ARG A 360 -11.95 -6.69 19.35
CA ARG A 360 -11.41 -7.13 20.65
C ARG A 360 -10.67 -6.04 21.41
N GLY A 361 -10.23 -4.99 20.74
CA GLY A 361 -9.49 -3.89 21.33
C GLY A 361 -10.36 -2.71 21.77
N LEU A 362 -11.64 -2.68 21.39
CA LEU A 362 -12.55 -1.61 21.74
C LEU A 362 -12.73 -1.53 23.25
N ALA A 363 -12.46 -0.35 23.82
CA ALA A 363 -12.85 0.00 25.18
C ALA A 363 -14.04 0.94 25.17
N ARG A 364 -14.93 0.78 26.14
CA ARG A 364 -16.10 1.63 26.36
C ARG A 364 -15.70 2.91 27.08
N PHE A 365 -16.13 4.06 26.56
CA PHE A 365 -15.91 5.39 27.14
C PHE A 365 -17.22 6.08 27.55
N ASP A 366 -18.33 5.67 26.96
CA ASP A 366 -19.69 6.07 27.30
C ASP A 366 -20.64 4.89 26.96
N ASP A 367 -21.91 4.98 27.32
CA ASP A 367 -22.90 3.97 26.96
C ASP A 367 -23.04 3.78 25.44
N HIS A 368 -22.71 4.83 24.67
CA HIS A 368 -22.84 4.84 23.23
C HIS A 368 -21.54 5.15 22.48
N LEU A 369 -20.38 5.05 23.12
CA LEU A 369 -19.08 5.42 22.53
C LEU A 369 -17.95 4.48 22.95
N TYR A 370 -17.34 3.86 21.95
CA TYR A 370 -16.25 2.90 22.10
C TYR A 370 -15.08 3.32 21.22
N ALA A 371 -13.86 3.06 21.67
CA ALA A 371 -12.68 3.41 20.87
C ALA A 371 -11.49 2.47 21.09
N VAL A 372 -10.69 2.35 20.05
CA VAL A 372 -9.37 1.68 20.06
C VAL A 372 -8.43 2.40 19.12
N MET A 373 -7.16 2.51 19.50
CA MET A 373 -6.09 2.98 18.63
C MET A 373 -5.37 1.77 18.03
N LEU A 374 -5.32 1.69 16.70
CA LEU A 374 -4.46 0.73 16.02
C LEU A 374 -3.10 1.39 15.80
N ASP A 375 -2.04 0.79 16.35
CA ASP A 375 -0.69 1.35 16.32
C ASP A 375 -0.25 1.69 14.88
N ARG A 376 0.27 2.92 14.69
CA ARG A 376 0.65 3.53 13.40
C ARG A 376 -0.41 3.56 12.29
N HIS A 377 -1.63 3.10 12.55
CA HIS A 377 -2.73 3.07 11.59
C HIS A 377 -3.76 4.17 11.91
N GLY A 378 -4.18 4.28 13.18
CA GLY A 378 -5.10 5.33 13.64
C GLY A 378 -6.25 4.80 14.49
N PRO A 379 -7.07 5.69 15.08
CA PRO A 379 -8.19 5.28 15.90
C PRO A 379 -9.36 4.71 15.11
N ASN A 380 -10.05 3.76 15.70
CA ASN A 380 -11.40 3.37 15.33
C ASN A 380 -12.32 3.83 16.47
N ILE A 381 -13.23 4.76 16.16
CA ILE A 381 -14.19 5.32 17.11
C ILE A 381 -15.57 4.86 16.64
N VAL A 382 -16.24 4.08 17.48
CA VAL A 382 -17.48 3.39 17.17
C VAL A 382 -18.56 3.91 18.12
N PHE A 383 -19.71 4.29 17.58
CA PHE A 383 -20.76 4.94 18.36
C PHE A 383 -22.16 4.61 17.84
N SER A 384 -23.18 4.82 18.68
CA SER A 384 -24.58 4.76 18.24
C SER A 384 -25.00 6.06 17.56
N ARG A 385 -25.88 5.97 16.56
CA ARG A 385 -26.57 7.12 15.96
C ARG A 385 -27.31 7.99 16.98
N ASP A 386 -27.71 7.41 18.11
CA ASP A 386 -28.45 8.09 19.18
C ASP A 386 -27.55 8.86 20.16
N CYS A 387 -26.23 8.71 20.03
CA CYS A 387 -25.28 9.48 20.84
C CYS A 387 -25.30 10.96 20.46
N ASP A 388 -25.12 11.84 21.45
CA ASP A 388 -24.93 13.27 21.18
C ASP A 388 -23.61 13.49 20.40
N PRO A 389 -23.65 14.02 19.16
CA PRO A 389 -22.44 14.26 18.38
C PRO A 389 -21.45 15.19 19.07
N ALA A 390 -21.90 16.12 19.92
CA ALA A 390 -21.00 16.99 20.66
C ALA A 390 -20.10 16.20 21.62
N LYS A 391 -20.63 15.18 22.31
CA LYS A 391 -19.85 14.30 23.18
C LYS A 391 -18.78 13.54 22.40
N ILE A 392 -19.13 13.01 21.24
CA ILE A 392 -18.19 12.29 20.37
C ILE A 392 -17.08 13.22 19.88
N ILE A 393 -17.43 14.43 19.43
CA ILE A 393 -16.47 15.44 18.98
C ILE A 393 -15.53 15.85 20.11
N THR A 394 -16.05 16.12 21.31
CA THR A 394 -15.22 16.43 22.49
C THR A 394 -14.29 15.28 22.82
N PHE A 395 -14.78 14.04 22.80
CA PHE A 395 -13.94 12.86 22.99
C PHE A 395 -12.81 12.79 21.96
N ILE A 396 -13.10 13.02 20.68
CA ILE A 396 -12.10 13.01 19.60
C ILE A 396 -11.02 14.06 19.86
N GLU A 397 -11.40 15.32 20.13
CA GLU A 397 -10.46 16.41 20.35
C GLU A 397 -9.58 16.19 21.58
N GLN A 398 -10.12 15.60 22.64
CA GLN A 398 -9.38 15.26 23.87
C GLN A 398 -8.40 14.11 23.67
N ASN A 399 -8.65 13.20 22.73
CA ASN A 399 -7.89 11.95 22.60
C ASN A 399 -6.98 11.89 21.38
N PHE A 400 -7.23 12.65 20.33
CA PHE A 400 -6.49 12.57 19.07
C PHE A 400 -6.07 13.96 18.57
N ASP A 401 -4.89 14.02 17.97
CA ASP A 401 -4.39 15.21 17.31
C ASP A 401 -4.75 15.15 15.82
N LEU A 402 -5.84 15.82 15.44
CA LEU A 402 -6.38 15.78 14.08
C LEU A 402 -5.50 16.49 13.05
N GLU A 403 -4.59 17.36 13.49
CA GLU A 403 -3.63 18.05 12.62
C GLU A 403 -2.38 17.17 12.37
N GLY A 404 -2.03 16.33 13.36
CA GLY A 404 -0.97 15.34 13.27
C GLY A 404 -1.28 14.16 12.34
N THR A 405 -0.27 13.32 12.08
CA THR A 405 -0.41 12.13 11.24
C THR A 405 0.25 10.90 11.87
N THR A 406 -0.33 9.71 11.66
CA THR A 406 0.30 8.44 12.05
C THR A 406 1.46 8.04 11.15
N ARG A 407 1.62 8.72 10.01
CA ARG A 407 2.86 8.69 9.23
C ARG A 407 3.95 9.18 10.18
N ALA A 408 4.86 8.31 10.62
CA ALA A 408 5.91 8.67 11.59
C ALA A 408 6.75 9.92 11.18
N LEU A 409 6.62 10.35 9.92
CA LEU A 409 7.21 11.54 9.35
C LEU A 409 6.13 12.32 8.56
N PRO A 410 6.05 13.66 8.67
CA PRO A 410 5.15 14.46 7.85
C PRO A 410 5.58 14.38 6.37
N LEU A 411 4.62 14.21 5.46
CA LEU A 411 4.91 14.28 4.03
C LEU A 411 5.07 15.74 3.60
N PRO A 412 5.96 16.04 2.64
CA PRO A 412 5.99 17.37 2.04
C PRO A 412 4.62 17.67 1.42
N VAL A 413 4.15 18.91 1.59
CA VAL A 413 2.97 19.42 0.87
C VAL A 413 3.32 19.38 -0.61
N GLU A 414 2.68 18.51 -1.38
CA GLU A 414 2.84 18.52 -2.83
C GLU A 414 2.20 19.80 -3.35
N VAL A 415 3.02 20.74 -3.81
CA VAL A 415 2.56 21.82 -4.70
C VAL A 415 2.20 21.11 -6.00
N THR A 416 0.90 20.98 -6.28
CA THR A 416 0.44 20.51 -7.58
C THR A 416 1.12 21.37 -8.66
N PRO A 417 1.78 20.78 -9.67
CA PRO A 417 2.33 21.56 -10.77
C PRO A 417 1.22 22.34 -11.50
#